data_AF-A0A6G3LS77-F1
#
_entry.id   AF-A0A6G3LS77-F1
#
_cell.length_a   1.000
_cell.length_b   1.000
_cell.length_c   1.000
_cell.angle_alpha   90.00
_cell.angle_beta   90.00
_cell.angle_gamma   90.00
#
_symmetry.space_group_name_H-M   'P 1'
#
loop_
_entity.id
_entity.type
_entity.pdbx_description
1 polymer ?
#
loop_
_entity_poly.entity_id
_entity_poly.type
_entity_poly.pdbx_seq_one_letter_code
_entity_poly.pdbx_strand_id
1 'polypeptide(L)'
;MARVKALMLGIDGLSYKFFMKCSASTLLTLLDTVFRGVVENRDLQHPAAAWASALSGRPVRLTGFLQEVPSLPIVEEVGGVLINVPLTDPTAGLVRIRMDQSTGLEAEIGSVREAALEALEEGPAIVGLTALERLKSYDVCSAYRAINKLVRDLVNATDSFILFSPYGHPLQQGSGFDPYGVYLATVPRPKEHETVKVWEIGELFRKIINKI
;
A
#
# COMPACT_ATOMS: atom_id res chain seq x y z
N MET A 1 15.31 -19.74 13.69
CA MET A 1 14.18 -19.75 12.74
C MET A 1 14.49 -18.70 11.69
N ALA A 2 14.37 -19.03 10.40
CA ALA A 2 14.43 -18.01 9.36
C ALA A 2 13.26 -17.04 9.57
N ARG A 3 13.51 -15.73 9.57
CA ARG A 3 12.45 -14.72 9.66
C ARG A 3 11.67 -14.75 8.35
N VAL A 4 10.34 -14.74 8.44
CA VAL A 4 9.44 -14.73 7.28
C VAL A 4 9.60 -13.41 6.54
N LYS A 5 9.81 -13.48 5.22
CA LYS A 5 9.87 -12.29 4.36
C LYS A 5 8.45 -11.87 3.99
N ALA A 6 7.85 -11.03 4.83
CA ALA A 6 6.48 -10.59 4.66
C ALA A 6 6.38 -9.12 4.23
N LEU A 7 5.53 -8.84 3.23
CA LEU A 7 5.36 -7.50 2.68
C LEU A 7 3.93 -6.98 2.82
N MET A 8 3.77 -5.79 3.39
CA MET A 8 2.55 -5.00 3.30
C MET A 8 2.81 -3.81 2.37
N LEU A 9 2.38 -3.92 1.12
CA LEU A 9 2.56 -2.90 0.08
C LEU A 9 1.25 -2.14 -0.16
N GLY A 10 1.20 -0.88 0.27
CA GLY A 10 0.10 0.03 -0.04
C GLY A 10 0.48 0.97 -1.17
N ILE A 11 -0.33 1.03 -2.22
CA ILE A 11 -0.13 1.96 -3.34
C ILE A 11 -1.35 2.85 -3.44
N ASP A 12 -1.24 4.08 -2.95
CA ASP A 12 -2.37 5.00 -2.85
C ASP A 12 -2.85 5.39 -4.25
N GLY A 13 -4.15 5.28 -4.51
CA GLY A 13 -4.75 5.59 -5.81
C GLY A 13 -4.67 4.47 -6.86
N LEU A 14 -4.24 3.26 -6.48
CA LEU A 14 -4.20 2.12 -7.37
C LEU A 14 -5.62 1.60 -7.66
N SER A 15 -5.90 1.25 -8.92
CA SER A 15 -7.24 0.81 -9.36
C SER A 15 -7.20 -0.33 -10.37
N TYR A 16 -8.08 -1.32 -10.17
CA TYR A 16 -8.29 -2.44 -11.08
C TYR A 16 -8.59 -2.02 -12.52
N LYS A 17 -9.31 -0.90 -12.71
CA LYS A 17 -9.63 -0.35 -14.03
C LYS A 17 -8.38 -0.15 -14.89
N PHE A 18 -7.32 0.37 -14.27
CA PHE A 18 -6.09 0.71 -14.98
C PHE A 18 -5.13 -0.48 -15.11
N PHE A 19 -5.26 -1.53 -14.28
CA PHE A 19 -4.55 -2.81 -14.51
C PHE A 19 -4.90 -3.38 -15.86
N MET A 20 -6.21 -3.44 -16.12
CA MET A 20 -6.77 -3.99 -17.35
C MET A 20 -6.47 -3.07 -18.53
N LYS A 21 -6.68 -1.76 -18.38
CA LYS A 21 -6.46 -0.78 -19.47
C LYS A 21 -5.00 -0.72 -19.92
N CYS A 22 -4.06 -0.81 -18.99
CA CYS A 22 -2.64 -0.60 -19.26
C CYS A 22 -1.84 -1.92 -19.40
N SER A 23 -2.52 -3.07 -19.39
CA SER A 23 -1.91 -4.41 -19.53
C SER A 23 -0.77 -4.67 -18.56
N ALA A 24 -0.98 -4.35 -17.28
CA ALA A 24 0.00 -4.55 -16.22
C ALA A 24 0.12 -6.06 -15.87
N SER A 25 0.99 -6.77 -16.59
CA SER A 25 1.02 -8.23 -16.61
C SER A 25 1.16 -8.90 -15.24
N THR A 26 2.02 -8.40 -14.36
CA THR A 26 2.20 -8.97 -13.01
C THR A 26 0.94 -8.78 -12.18
N LEU A 27 0.37 -7.57 -12.19
CA LEU A 27 -0.86 -7.24 -11.47
C LEU A 27 -2.05 -8.08 -11.99
N LEU A 28 -2.10 -8.32 -13.30
CA LEU A 28 -3.09 -9.22 -13.93
C LEU A 28 -2.86 -10.69 -13.52
N THR A 29 -1.62 -11.17 -13.48
CA THR A 29 -1.34 -12.53 -12.99
C THR A 29 -1.77 -12.70 -11.53
N LEU A 30 -1.47 -11.73 -10.67
CA LEU A 30 -1.87 -11.78 -9.25
C LEU A 30 -3.38 -11.84 -9.08
N LEU A 31 -4.14 -11.17 -9.94
CA LEU A 31 -5.61 -11.23 -9.93
C LEU A 31 -6.17 -12.67 -10.11
N ASP A 32 -5.41 -13.56 -10.74
CA ASP A 32 -5.81 -14.93 -11.03
C ASP A 32 -5.17 -15.96 -10.08
N THR A 33 -4.06 -15.60 -9.42
CA THR A 33 -3.27 -16.53 -8.60
C THR A 33 -3.37 -16.32 -7.09
N VAL A 34 -3.87 -15.18 -6.63
CA VAL A 34 -3.99 -14.89 -5.18
C VAL A 34 -5.40 -14.47 -4.77
N PHE A 35 -5.63 -14.34 -3.46
CA PHE A 35 -6.91 -13.84 -2.97
C PHE A 35 -7.09 -12.39 -3.39
N ARG A 36 -8.22 -12.10 -4.03
CA ARG A 36 -8.59 -10.76 -4.50
C ARG A 36 -9.81 -10.21 -3.78
N GLY A 37 -9.88 -8.89 -3.68
CA GLY A 37 -11.01 -8.18 -3.10
C GLY A 37 -10.98 -6.70 -3.44
N VAL A 38 -12.01 -5.99 -3.01
CA VAL A 38 -12.09 -4.54 -3.13
C VAL A 38 -11.95 -3.95 -1.74
N VAL A 39 -11.04 -3.00 -1.58
CA VAL A 39 -10.96 -2.19 -0.35
C VAL A 39 -11.99 -1.08 -0.47
N GLU A 40 -12.87 -0.93 0.51
CA GLU A 40 -13.83 0.18 0.54
C GLU A 40 -13.41 1.24 1.56
N ASN A 41 -13.33 2.48 1.09
CA ASN A 41 -12.99 3.64 1.90
C ASN A 41 -13.75 4.90 1.44
N ARG A 42 -14.93 5.11 2.03
CA ARG A 42 -15.75 6.31 1.76
C ARG A 42 -15.36 7.49 2.65
N ASP A 43 -14.97 7.22 3.89
CA ASP A 43 -14.88 8.23 4.94
C ASP A 43 -13.44 8.69 5.25
N LEU A 44 -12.42 7.89 4.90
CA LEU A 44 -11.03 8.07 5.29
C LEU A 44 -10.14 8.35 4.08
N GLN A 45 -10.56 9.29 3.21
CA GLN A 45 -9.86 9.55 1.94
C GLN A 45 -8.54 10.33 2.08
N HIS A 46 -8.15 10.75 3.28
CA HIS A 46 -6.81 11.30 3.50
C HIS A 46 -5.79 10.16 3.71
N PRO A 47 -4.59 10.18 3.07
CA PRO A 47 -3.58 9.12 3.19
C PRO A 47 -3.27 8.75 4.64
N ALA A 48 -2.97 9.76 5.46
CA ALA A 48 -2.65 9.55 6.87
C ALA A 48 -3.79 8.85 7.63
N ALA A 49 -5.05 9.18 7.35
CA ALA A 49 -6.20 8.55 8.00
C ALA A 49 -6.32 7.07 7.59
N ALA A 50 -6.16 6.78 6.29
CA ALA A 50 -6.20 5.42 5.77
C ALA A 50 -5.08 4.55 6.34
N TRP A 51 -3.83 5.02 6.27
CA TRP A 51 -2.66 4.30 6.78
C TRP A 51 -2.67 4.16 8.31
N ALA A 52 -3.04 5.21 9.05
CA ALA A 52 -3.20 5.10 10.50
C ALA A 52 -4.26 4.08 10.87
N SER A 53 -5.36 4.00 10.11
CA SER A 53 -6.41 3.00 10.33
C SER A 53 -5.91 1.58 10.06
N ALA A 54 -5.22 1.37 8.94
CA ALA A 54 -4.63 0.09 8.59
C ALA A 54 -3.64 -0.39 9.67
N LEU A 55 -2.79 0.50 10.18
CA LEU A 55 -1.75 0.19 11.15
C LEU A 55 -2.22 0.22 12.62
N SER A 56 -3.46 0.65 12.88
CA SER A 56 -4.07 0.62 14.21
C SER A 56 -5.07 -0.53 14.39
N GLY A 57 -5.45 -1.24 13.33
CA GLY A 57 -6.49 -2.27 13.38
C GLY A 57 -7.92 -1.73 13.62
N ARG A 58 -8.10 -0.40 13.64
CA ARG A 58 -9.37 0.28 13.87
C ARG A 58 -9.51 1.55 13.02
N PRO A 59 -10.72 2.05 12.78
CA PRO A 59 -10.90 3.32 12.07
C PRO A 59 -10.25 4.49 12.82
N VAL A 60 -9.45 5.30 12.12
CA VAL A 60 -8.81 6.52 12.60
C VAL A 60 -9.18 7.67 11.67
N ARG A 61 -9.84 8.70 12.20
CA ARG A 61 -10.25 9.87 11.42
C ARG A 61 -9.24 10.99 11.61
N LEU A 62 -8.65 11.45 10.50
CA LEU A 62 -7.73 12.59 10.46
C LEU A 62 -8.12 13.52 9.34
N THR A 63 -7.90 14.82 9.54
CA THR A 63 -8.13 15.87 8.53
C THR A 63 -6.84 16.34 7.87
N GLY A 64 -5.69 15.76 8.24
CA GLY A 64 -4.35 16.15 7.77
C GLY A 64 -3.30 15.13 8.18
N PHE A 65 -2.04 15.41 7.83
CA PHE A 65 -0.88 14.64 8.28
C PHE A 65 -0.63 14.82 9.77
N LEU A 66 -0.12 13.76 10.41
CA LEU A 66 0.33 13.79 11.79
C LEU A 66 1.64 14.59 11.88
N GLN A 67 1.87 15.21 13.04
CA GLN A 67 3.15 15.89 13.33
C GLN A 67 4.27 14.88 13.60
N GLU A 68 3.91 13.75 14.20
CA GLU A 68 4.81 12.64 14.51
C GLU A 68 4.09 11.31 14.36
N VAL A 69 4.86 10.23 14.17
CA VAL A 69 4.32 8.88 14.06
C VAL A 69 4.00 8.37 15.47
N PRO A 70 2.73 8.08 15.80
CA PRO A 70 2.37 7.54 17.09
C PRO A 70 2.85 6.09 17.22
N SER A 71 2.78 5.55 18.44
CA SER A 71 2.80 4.10 18.66
C SER A 71 1.65 3.45 17.86
N LEU A 72 2.01 2.54 16.94
CA LEU A 72 1.07 1.86 16.05
C LEU A 72 1.10 0.36 16.37
N PRO A 73 0.02 -0.19 16.96
CA PRO A 73 -0.01 -1.57 17.43
C PRO A 73 0.42 -2.61 16.40
N ILE A 74 -0.04 -2.49 15.15
CA ILE A 74 0.33 -3.44 14.10
C ILE A 74 1.83 -3.40 13.82
N VAL A 75 2.44 -2.21 13.79
CA VAL A 75 3.87 -2.04 13.49
C VAL A 75 4.72 -2.64 14.62
N GLU A 76 4.34 -2.37 15.87
CA GLU A 76 5.02 -2.89 17.06
C GLU A 76 4.89 -4.42 17.18
N GLU A 77 3.70 -4.97 16.95
CA GLU A 77 3.45 -6.41 17.05
C GLU A 77 4.16 -7.20 15.95
N VAL A 78 4.18 -6.69 14.72
CA VAL A 78 4.82 -7.40 13.58
C VAL A 78 6.32 -7.11 13.46
N GLY A 79 6.84 -6.12 14.18
CA GLY A 79 8.23 -5.66 14.05
C GLY A 79 8.56 -5.17 12.64
N GLY A 80 7.58 -4.58 11.94
CA GLY A 80 7.70 -4.22 10.53
C GLY A 80 8.46 -2.92 10.30
N VAL A 81 9.38 -2.91 9.34
CA VAL A 81 10.10 -1.69 8.93
C VAL A 81 9.21 -0.82 8.06
N LEU A 82 9.00 0.44 8.46
CA LEU A 82 8.24 1.41 7.67
C LEU A 82 9.10 1.99 6.53
N ILE A 83 8.52 2.09 5.34
CA ILE A 83 9.16 2.64 4.15
C ILE A 83 8.14 3.49 3.41
N ASN A 84 8.36 4.81 3.36
CA ASN A 84 7.53 5.76 2.62
C ASN A 84 6.02 5.71 2.98
N VAL A 85 5.70 5.55 4.26
CA VAL A 85 4.31 5.44 4.73
C VAL A 85 3.73 6.84 5.00
N PRO A 86 2.62 7.26 4.38
CA PRO A 86 2.15 8.65 4.40
C PRO A 86 1.33 9.01 5.66
N LEU A 87 1.92 8.81 6.84
CA LEU A 87 1.36 9.23 8.14
C LEU A 87 1.68 10.70 8.46
N THR A 88 2.88 11.13 8.09
CA THR A 88 3.43 12.48 8.28
C THR A 88 3.80 13.07 6.91
N ASP A 89 4.14 14.36 6.86
CA ASP A 89 4.76 15.00 5.68
C ASP A 89 6.08 15.68 6.09
N PRO A 90 7.25 15.18 5.65
CA PRO A 90 7.48 14.03 4.75
C PRO A 90 6.99 12.68 5.32
N THR A 91 6.79 11.69 4.44
CA THR A 91 6.35 10.33 4.80
C THR A 91 7.28 9.68 5.84
N ALA A 92 6.72 8.73 6.59
CA ALA A 92 7.37 8.01 7.67
C ALA A 92 8.16 6.79 7.17
N GLY A 93 9.28 6.50 7.84
CA GLY A 93 10.11 5.33 7.55
C GLY A 93 11.48 5.67 6.98
N LEU A 94 12.15 4.65 6.42
CA LEU A 94 13.50 4.79 5.84
C LEU A 94 13.53 5.73 4.64
N VAL A 95 12.53 5.63 3.77
CA VAL A 95 12.30 6.55 2.65
C VAL A 95 11.29 7.59 3.07
N ARG A 96 11.64 8.88 2.91
CA ARG A 96 10.86 10.03 3.36
C ARG A 96 10.61 10.99 2.20
N ILE A 97 9.41 10.98 1.65
CA ILE A 97 9.02 11.76 0.48
C ILE A 97 8.02 12.82 0.92
N ARG A 98 8.14 14.03 0.38
CA ARG A 98 7.14 15.08 0.62
C ARG A 98 5.85 14.76 -0.10
N MET A 99 4.71 15.06 0.52
CA MET A 99 3.38 14.85 -0.06
C MET A 99 3.00 15.97 -1.04
N ASP A 100 3.96 16.32 -1.91
CA ASP A 100 3.89 17.30 -2.99
C ASP A 100 4.41 16.70 -4.31
N GLN A 101 4.61 17.55 -5.32
CA GLN A 101 5.09 17.14 -6.65
C GLN A 101 6.62 17.17 -6.80
N SER A 102 7.39 17.42 -5.71
CA SER A 102 8.85 17.59 -5.77
C SER A 102 9.58 16.31 -6.18
N THR A 103 9.03 15.13 -5.86
CA THR A 103 9.64 13.83 -6.19
C THR A 103 8.96 13.22 -7.40
N GLY A 104 9.70 12.74 -8.40
CA GLY A 104 9.10 12.04 -9.55
C GLY A 104 8.64 10.62 -9.21
N LEU A 105 7.78 10.02 -10.03
CA LEU A 105 7.35 8.61 -9.88
C LEU A 105 8.53 7.64 -9.91
N GLU A 106 9.44 7.79 -10.86
CA GLU A 106 10.62 6.91 -10.99
C GLU A 106 11.57 7.03 -9.80
N ALA A 107 11.76 8.25 -9.27
CA ALA A 107 12.61 8.49 -8.11
C ALA A 107 12.02 7.85 -6.83
N GLU A 108 10.71 7.96 -6.64
CA GLU A 108 10.01 7.28 -5.56
C GLU A 108 10.10 5.76 -5.71
N ILE A 109 9.79 5.21 -6.89
CA ILE A 109 9.88 3.76 -7.15
C ILE A 109 11.30 3.24 -6.89
N GLY A 110 12.34 3.94 -7.37
CA GLY A 110 13.72 3.52 -7.18
C GLY A 110 14.11 3.41 -5.70
N SER A 111 13.88 4.49 -4.95
CA SER A 111 14.21 4.56 -3.51
C SER A 111 13.39 3.58 -2.68
N VAL A 112 12.08 3.46 -2.94
CA VAL A 112 11.20 2.51 -2.25
C VAL A 112 11.61 1.07 -2.54
N ARG A 113 11.94 0.74 -3.80
CA ARG A 113 12.37 -0.61 -4.19
C ARG A 113 13.63 -1.04 -3.45
N GLU A 114 14.65 -0.19 -3.44
CA GLU A 114 15.93 -0.48 -2.80
C GLU A 114 15.76 -0.73 -1.30
N ALA A 115 15.13 0.23 -0.59
CA ALA A 115 14.89 0.11 0.84
C ALA A 115 14.02 -1.10 1.20
N ALA A 116 13.01 -1.41 0.37
CA ALA A 116 12.12 -2.54 0.64
C ALA A 116 12.82 -3.89 0.48
N LEU A 117 13.65 -4.05 -0.56
CA LEU A 117 14.41 -5.29 -0.75
C LEU A 117 15.43 -5.50 0.38
N GLU A 118 16.09 -4.44 0.85
CA GLU A 118 17.00 -4.52 1.99
C GLU A 118 16.25 -4.87 3.29
N ALA A 119 15.13 -4.19 3.57
CA ALA A 119 14.34 -4.45 4.77
C ALA A 119 13.78 -5.88 4.81
N LEU A 120 13.41 -6.44 3.66
CA LEU A 120 12.90 -7.81 3.55
C LEU A 120 13.95 -8.88 3.86
N GLU A 121 15.25 -8.58 3.80
CA GLU A 121 16.28 -9.52 4.28
C GLU A 121 16.29 -9.62 5.81
N GLU A 122 15.91 -8.55 6.51
CA GLU A 122 15.95 -8.46 7.97
C GLU A 122 14.62 -8.82 8.65
N GLY A 123 13.49 -8.71 7.94
CA GLY A 123 12.17 -9.04 8.46
C GLY A 123 11.00 -8.47 7.65
N PRO A 124 9.82 -8.29 8.28
CA PRO A 124 8.64 -7.75 7.62
C PRO A 124 8.81 -6.29 7.18
N ALA A 125 8.29 -5.94 6.00
CA ALA A 125 8.33 -4.58 5.47
C ALA A 125 6.92 -4.02 5.24
N ILE A 126 6.70 -2.78 5.64
CA ILE A 126 5.46 -2.01 5.44
C ILE A 126 5.80 -0.82 4.55
N VAL A 127 5.31 -0.87 3.31
CA VAL A 127 5.81 -0.08 2.19
C VAL A 127 4.68 0.72 1.57
N GLY A 128 4.83 2.05 1.53
CA GLY A 128 3.92 2.96 0.86
C GLY A 128 4.44 3.42 -0.51
N LEU A 129 3.53 3.59 -1.46
CA LEU A 129 3.75 4.28 -2.72
C LEU A 129 2.64 5.32 -2.90
N THR A 130 3.05 6.58 -2.99
CA THR A 130 2.18 7.76 -2.94
C THR A 130 2.09 8.49 -4.28
N ALA A 131 2.93 8.11 -5.26
CA ALA A 131 3.08 8.80 -6.54
C ALA A 131 1.74 9.05 -7.27
N LEU A 132 0.86 8.04 -7.35
CA LEU A 132 -0.41 8.17 -8.08
C LEU A 132 -1.38 9.15 -7.42
N GLU A 133 -1.21 9.39 -6.12
CA GLU A 133 -1.99 10.34 -5.35
C GLU A 133 -1.44 11.76 -5.45
N ARG A 134 -0.14 11.94 -5.19
CA ARG A 134 0.46 13.27 -5.08
C ARG A 134 0.73 13.93 -6.44
N LEU A 135 0.97 13.15 -7.50
CA LEU A 135 1.27 13.68 -8.83
C LEU A 135 -0.01 14.08 -9.56
N LYS A 136 -0.11 15.35 -9.99
CA LYS A 136 -1.30 15.89 -10.65
C LYS A 136 -1.39 15.55 -12.14
N SER A 137 -0.25 15.29 -12.77
CA SER A 137 -0.16 14.97 -14.19
C SER A 137 0.90 13.91 -14.43
N TYR A 138 0.51 12.80 -15.04
CA TYR A 138 1.39 11.73 -15.44
C TYR A 138 0.73 10.88 -16.54
N ASP A 139 1.54 10.21 -17.35
CA ASP A 139 1.01 9.18 -18.24
C ASP A 139 0.61 7.95 -17.43
N VAL A 140 -0.70 7.71 -17.33
CA VAL A 140 -1.28 6.67 -16.48
C VAL A 140 -0.70 5.29 -16.81
N CYS A 141 -0.55 4.94 -18.08
CA CYS A 141 -0.06 3.61 -18.42
C CYS A 141 1.45 3.44 -18.21
N SER A 142 2.26 4.48 -18.40
CA SER A 142 3.68 4.44 -18.04
C SER A 142 3.86 4.30 -16.53
N ALA A 143 3.07 5.05 -15.73
CA ALA A 143 3.04 4.90 -14.28
C ALA A 143 2.67 3.46 -13.86
N TYR A 144 1.61 2.88 -14.43
CA TYR A 144 1.20 1.52 -14.11
C TYR A 144 2.21 0.46 -14.56
N ARG A 145 2.95 0.68 -15.65
CA ARG A 145 4.05 -0.23 -16.06
C ARG A 145 5.22 -0.19 -15.07
N ALA A 146 5.62 1.00 -14.62
CA ALA A 146 6.67 1.17 -13.63
C ALA A 146 6.26 0.53 -12.29
N ILE A 147 5.03 0.78 -11.84
CA ILE A 147 4.45 0.14 -10.65
C ILE A 147 4.40 -1.39 -10.82
N ASN A 148 3.99 -1.89 -11.98
CA ASN A 148 3.94 -3.33 -12.24
C ASN A 148 5.32 -3.99 -12.12
N LYS A 149 6.39 -3.28 -12.51
CA LYS A 149 7.78 -3.75 -12.32
C LYS A 149 8.16 -3.75 -10.83
N LEU A 150 7.86 -2.69 -10.09
CA LEU A 150 8.06 -2.63 -8.64
C LEU A 150 7.36 -3.80 -7.93
N VAL A 151 6.07 -3.99 -8.21
CA VAL A 151 5.26 -5.07 -7.61
C VAL A 151 5.87 -6.43 -7.89
N ARG A 152 6.30 -6.69 -9.12
CA ARG A 152 6.97 -7.95 -9.47
C ARG A 152 8.22 -8.18 -8.65
N ASP A 153 9.07 -7.16 -8.59
CA ASP A 153 10.37 -7.28 -7.92
C ASP A 153 10.19 -7.51 -6.41
N LEU A 154 9.23 -6.83 -5.78
CA LEU A 154 8.95 -7.01 -4.35
C LEU A 154 8.24 -8.33 -4.03
N VAL A 155 7.20 -8.70 -4.78
CA VAL A 155 6.46 -9.96 -4.54
C VAL A 155 7.37 -11.17 -4.71
N ASN A 156 8.26 -11.16 -5.71
CA ASN A 156 9.21 -12.25 -5.93
C ASN A 156 10.26 -12.39 -4.81
N ALA A 157 10.48 -11.35 -4.00
CA ALA A 157 11.42 -11.35 -2.88
C ALA A 157 10.77 -11.75 -1.54
N THR A 158 9.48 -12.07 -1.54
CA THR A 158 8.68 -12.30 -0.32
C THR A 158 8.05 -13.68 -0.30
N ASP A 159 7.90 -14.25 0.89
CA ASP A 159 7.16 -15.51 1.11
C ASP A 159 5.65 -15.25 1.19
N SER A 160 5.25 -14.07 1.66
CA SER A 160 3.85 -13.68 1.82
C SER A 160 3.68 -12.18 1.70
N PHE A 161 2.55 -11.74 1.15
CA PHE A 161 2.31 -10.33 0.93
C PHE A 161 0.83 -9.94 1.01
N ILE A 162 0.62 -8.65 1.28
CA ILE A 162 -0.62 -7.93 1.02
C ILE A 162 -0.27 -6.73 0.13
N LEU A 163 -0.81 -6.71 -1.08
CA LEU A 163 -0.86 -5.54 -1.94
C LEU A 163 -2.25 -4.92 -1.79
N PHE A 164 -2.30 -3.67 -1.36
CA PHE A 164 -3.56 -2.96 -1.22
C PHE A 164 -3.49 -1.54 -1.76
N SER A 165 -4.66 -0.96 -1.99
CA SER A 165 -4.82 0.48 -2.09
C SER A 165 -6.01 0.88 -1.22
N PRO A 166 -5.86 1.90 -0.36
CA PRO A 166 -6.95 2.34 0.51
C PRO A 166 -8.14 2.90 -0.28
N TYR A 167 -7.92 3.42 -1.50
CA TYR A 167 -8.93 3.97 -2.40
C TYR A 167 -8.43 3.88 -3.85
N GLY A 168 -9.31 4.06 -4.82
CA GLY A 168 -8.98 4.02 -6.24
C GLY A 168 -8.40 5.34 -6.76
N HIS A 169 -8.32 5.45 -8.08
CA HIS A 169 -7.71 6.59 -8.77
C HIS A 169 -8.46 7.92 -8.46
N PRO A 170 -7.77 9.09 -8.51
CA PRO A 170 -8.41 10.39 -8.40
C PRO A 170 -9.64 10.53 -9.31
N LEU A 171 -10.73 11.06 -8.76
CA LEU A 171 -11.93 11.37 -9.51
C LEU A 171 -11.71 12.60 -10.38
N GLN A 172 -12.40 12.65 -11.51
CA GLN A 172 -12.38 13.82 -12.37
C GLN A 172 -12.85 15.06 -11.59
N GLN A 173 -12.24 16.21 -11.90
CA GLN A 173 -12.54 17.52 -11.29
C GLN A 173 -12.16 17.68 -9.80
N GLY A 174 -11.27 16.85 -9.26
CA GLY A 174 -10.68 17.07 -7.94
C GLY A 174 -11.64 16.80 -6.77
N SER A 175 -12.67 16.00 -7.00
CA SER A 175 -13.72 15.65 -6.02
C SER A 175 -13.31 14.56 -5.01
N GLY A 176 -12.02 14.24 -4.93
CA GLY A 176 -11.47 13.17 -4.09
C GLY A 176 -11.05 11.95 -4.89
N PHE A 177 -11.10 10.77 -4.26
CA PHE A 177 -10.69 9.49 -4.83
C PHE A 177 -11.89 8.57 -5.00
N ASP A 178 -11.80 7.64 -5.95
CA ASP A 178 -12.76 6.53 -6.02
C ASP A 178 -12.74 5.78 -4.68
N PRO A 179 -13.89 5.59 -4.00
CA PRO A 179 -13.89 4.94 -2.69
C PRO A 179 -13.47 3.46 -2.73
N TYR A 180 -13.26 2.88 -3.91
CA TYR A 180 -12.90 1.48 -4.09
C TYR A 180 -11.45 1.31 -4.55
N GLY A 181 -10.63 0.78 -3.66
CA GLY A 181 -9.24 0.40 -3.91
C GLY A 181 -9.06 -1.09 -4.24
N VAL A 182 -7.82 -1.54 -4.13
CA VAL A 182 -7.36 -2.88 -4.55
C VAL A 182 -7.02 -3.71 -3.31
N TYR A 183 -7.31 -5.01 -3.35
CA TYR A 183 -6.77 -5.98 -2.40
C TYR A 183 -6.31 -7.24 -3.14
N LEU A 184 -5.03 -7.57 -3.05
CA LEU A 184 -4.41 -8.78 -3.60
C LEU A 184 -3.44 -9.33 -2.54
N ALA A 185 -3.66 -10.56 -2.06
CA ALA A 185 -2.88 -11.08 -0.93
C ALA A 185 -2.75 -12.60 -0.90
N THR A 186 -1.71 -13.10 -0.24
CA THR A 186 -1.53 -14.53 0.05
C THR A 186 -2.43 -15.05 1.18
N VAL A 187 -3.19 -14.17 1.83
CA VAL A 187 -4.16 -14.49 2.89
C VAL A 187 -5.58 -14.18 2.41
N PRO A 188 -6.59 -15.01 2.76
CA PRO A 188 -7.96 -14.70 2.41
C PRO A 188 -8.45 -13.44 3.13
N ARG A 189 -9.31 -12.69 2.45
CA ARG A 189 -10.08 -11.59 3.04
C ARG A 189 -10.97 -12.08 4.21
N PRO A 190 -11.37 -11.20 5.14
CA PRO A 190 -12.12 -11.61 6.34
C PRO A 190 -13.46 -12.26 6.01
N LYS A 191 -14.13 -11.80 4.95
CA LYS A 191 -15.41 -12.32 4.47
C LYS A 191 -15.45 -12.31 2.95
N GLU A 192 -15.84 -13.43 2.34
CA GLU A 192 -15.77 -13.63 0.89
C GLU A 192 -16.82 -12.83 0.09
N HIS A 193 -17.87 -12.32 0.72
CA HIS A 193 -18.90 -11.54 0.02
C HIS A 193 -18.88 -10.05 0.38
N GLU A 194 -17.94 -9.62 1.22
CA GLU A 194 -17.81 -8.21 1.62
C GLU A 194 -16.54 -7.57 1.06
N THR A 195 -16.57 -6.25 1.00
CA THR A 195 -15.39 -5.40 0.78
C THR A 195 -14.46 -5.50 1.98
N VAL A 196 -13.16 -5.41 1.75
CA VAL A 196 -12.17 -5.28 2.83
C VAL A 196 -12.20 -3.86 3.36
N LYS A 197 -12.26 -3.68 4.68
CA LYS A 197 -12.14 -2.36 5.29
C LYS A 197 -10.68 -2.03 5.49
N VAL A 198 -10.32 -0.75 5.40
CA VAL A 198 -8.92 -0.30 5.50
C VAL A 198 -8.26 -0.77 6.79
N TRP A 199 -8.96 -0.72 7.92
CA TRP A 199 -8.43 -1.16 9.20
C TRP A 199 -8.28 -2.68 9.35
N GLU A 200 -8.89 -3.48 8.46
CA GLU A 200 -8.69 -4.93 8.44
C GLU A 200 -7.36 -5.33 7.80
N ILE A 201 -6.73 -4.44 7.02
CA ILE A 201 -5.48 -4.73 6.30
C ILE A 201 -4.34 -5.08 7.27
N GLY A 202 -4.10 -4.25 8.30
CA GLY A 202 -3.04 -4.53 9.26
C GLY A 202 -3.31 -5.78 10.10
N GLU A 203 -4.58 -6.05 10.43
CA GLU A 203 -4.96 -7.29 11.11
C GLU A 203 -4.70 -8.54 10.26
N LEU A 204 -4.94 -8.45 8.96
CA LEU A 204 -4.61 -9.52 8.01
C LEU A 204 -3.10 -9.70 7.89
N PHE A 205 -2.33 -8.60 7.88
CA PHE A 205 -0.87 -8.66 7.84
C PHE A 205 -0.31 -9.30 9.10
N ARG A 206 -0.79 -8.90 10.28
CA ARG A 206 -0.46 -9.53 11.56
C ARG A 206 -0.75 -11.03 11.56
N LYS A 207 -1.87 -11.45 10.98
CA LYS A 207 -2.20 -12.89 10.85
C LYS A 207 -1.22 -13.65 9.95
N ILE A 208 -0.65 -13.02 8.92
CA ILE A 208 0.41 -13.65 8.10
C ILE A 208 1.63 -13.93 8.97
N ILE A 209 2.05 -12.95 9.78
CA ILE A 209 3.23 -13.08 10.65
C ILE A 209 3.02 -14.12 11.75
N ASN A 210 1.85 -14.11 12.41
CA ASN A 210 1.58 -14.95 13.59
C ASN A 210 1.15 -16.39 13.27
N LYS A 211 0.85 -16.72 12.01
CA LYS A 211 0.46 -18.08 11.59
C LYS A 211 1.65 -18.99 11.31
N ILE A 212 2.86 -18.46 11.41
CA ILE A 212 4.13 -19.14 11.11
C ILE A 212 4.94 -19.22 12.41
#